data_AF-A0A815WM05-F1
#
_entry.id   AF-A0A815WM05-F1
#
_cell.length_a   1.000
_cell.length_b   1.000
_cell.length_c   1.000
_cell.angle_alpha   90.00
_cell.angle_beta   90.00
_cell.angle_gamma   90.00
#
_symmetry.space_group_name_H-M   'P 1'
#
loop_
_entity.id
_entity.type
_entity.pdbx_description
1 polymer ?
#
loop_
_entity_poly.entity_id
_entity_poly.type
_entity_poly.pdbx_seq_one_letter_code
_entity_poly.pdbx_strand_id
1 'polypeptide(L)'
;MSYLERLDLYIQFGNNTTIIDGNYLKRKIINANTLRNLQEFRFSITSRISSPVQLNLPSTKDIEQTFTHFKSKNIISCVDYFPERKEGQYHIYSYPYETKYYNDITNKFPGGIYEYVREVSLFDEKPFEHEFFLQIQKSFPFMEILSVKNKKAQNHKESNENLSLIQYSFLRELHIYNVHDDYIEEFLSDKKTSLSRNVNLNIKYESLERVTNNFTREDTRINCRKVDKLYVCKGSKRCNFLEEYFPSAKIIERSRF
;
A
#
# COMPACT_ATOMS: atom_id res chain seq x y z
N MET A 1 5.55 25.43 -30.95
CA MET A 1 6.35 24.21 -30.70
C MET A 1 6.47 24.05 -29.20
N SER A 2 6.25 22.84 -28.66
CA SER A 2 6.26 22.61 -27.22
C SER A 2 7.69 22.62 -26.68
N TYR A 3 7.99 23.50 -25.73
CA TYR A 3 9.27 23.61 -25.01
C TYR A 3 9.28 22.74 -23.74
N LEU A 4 8.63 21.57 -23.76
CA LEU A 4 8.55 20.73 -22.57
C LEU A 4 9.93 20.14 -22.24
N GLU A 5 10.58 20.69 -21.21
CA GLU A 5 11.90 20.26 -20.75
C GLU A 5 11.83 19.15 -19.69
N ARG A 6 10.72 19.11 -18.92
CA ARG A 6 10.47 18.08 -17.90
C ARG A 6 9.07 17.49 -18.04
N LEU A 7 8.98 16.18 -17.88
CA LEU A 7 7.72 15.44 -17.84
C LEU A 7 7.77 14.40 -16.71
N ASP A 8 6.83 14.53 -15.77
CA ASP A 8 6.60 13.56 -14.70
C ASP A 8 5.31 12.79 -15.02
N LEU A 9 5.43 11.46 -15.12
CA LEU A 9 4.34 10.61 -15.60
C LEU A 9 3.98 9.55 -14.55
N TYR A 10 2.78 9.64 -14.00
CA TYR A 10 2.21 8.60 -13.17
C TYR A 10 1.12 7.85 -13.92
N ILE A 11 1.25 6.53 -14.06
CA ILE A 11 0.22 5.73 -14.71
C ILE A 11 -0.07 4.46 -13.94
N GLN A 12 -1.36 4.16 -13.78
CA GLN A 12 -1.85 2.91 -13.22
C GLN A 12 -2.85 2.26 -14.18
N PHE A 13 -2.63 0.99 -14.52
CA PHE A 13 -3.55 0.20 -15.33
C PHE A 13 -3.97 -1.07 -14.60
N GLY A 14 -5.25 -1.41 -14.73
CA GLY A 14 -5.82 -2.69 -14.29
C GLY A 14 -6.27 -3.53 -15.49
N ASN A 15 -6.15 -4.85 -15.37
CA ASN A 15 -6.70 -5.85 -16.30
C ASN A 15 -6.24 -5.67 -17.76
N ASN A 16 -4.99 -5.29 -17.97
CA ASN A 16 -4.42 -5.19 -19.31
C ASN A 16 -3.97 -6.55 -19.83
N THR A 17 -3.91 -6.70 -21.16
CA THR A 17 -3.24 -7.83 -21.82
C THR A 17 -1.80 -7.51 -22.22
N THR A 18 -1.39 -6.24 -22.12
CA THR A 18 -0.10 -5.74 -22.61
C THR A 18 0.70 -5.12 -21.47
N ILE A 19 2.00 -5.44 -21.40
CA ILE A 19 2.96 -4.82 -20.50
C ILE A 19 3.37 -3.45 -21.05
N ILE A 20 3.44 -2.45 -20.17
CA ILE A 20 3.94 -1.12 -20.49
C ILE A 20 5.39 -1.05 -20.06
N ASP A 21 6.26 -1.46 -20.98
CA ASP A 21 7.71 -1.47 -20.83
C ASP A 21 8.34 -0.23 -21.51
N GLY A 22 9.67 -0.15 -21.50
CA GLY A 22 10.40 0.98 -22.09
C GLY A 22 10.16 1.10 -23.60
N ASN A 23 9.99 -0.02 -24.29
CA ASN A 23 9.68 -0.04 -25.73
C ASN A 23 8.29 0.54 -26.01
N TYR A 24 7.30 0.19 -25.21
CA TYR A 24 5.96 0.75 -25.30
C TYR A 24 5.99 2.27 -25.09
N LEU A 25 6.63 2.74 -24.02
CA LEU A 25 6.74 4.16 -23.72
C LEU A 25 7.41 4.93 -24.84
N LYS A 26 8.53 4.42 -25.37
CA LYS A 26 9.25 5.03 -26.51
C LYS A 26 8.36 5.13 -27.75
N ARG A 27 7.58 4.10 -28.06
CA ARG A 27 6.73 4.08 -29.26
C ARG A 27 5.47 4.93 -29.13
N LYS A 28 4.86 4.98 -27.95
CA LYS A 28 3.50 5.51 -27.75
C LYS A 28 3.43 6.83 -27.02
N ILE A 29 4.41 7.13 -26.16
CA ILE A 29 4.41 8.32 -25.31
C ILE A 29 5.55 9.26 -25.72
N ILE A 30 6.76 8.74 -25.75
CA ILE A 30 7.99 9.48 -26.06
C ILE A 30 8.29 9.31 -27.55
N ASN A 31 7.32 9.67 -28.39
CA ASN A 31 7.59 9.75 -29.82
C ASN A 31 8.70 10.79 -30.04
N ALA A 32 9.80 10.38 -30.69
CA ALA A 32 11.00 11.19 -30.92
C ALA A 32 10.73 12.53 -31.64
N ASN A 33 9.55 12.70 -32.24
CA ASN A 33 9.14 13.94 -32.89
C ASN A 33 8.38 14.91 -31.97
N THR A 34 7.80 14.46 -30.85
CA THR A 34 6.91 15.30 -30.01
C THR A 34 7.64 15.90 -28.80
N LEU A 35 8.72 15.28 -28.34
CA LEU A 35 9.40 15.62 -27.07
C LEU A 35 10.92 15.86 -27.24
N ARG A 36 11.34 16.51 -28.34
CA ARG A 36 12.78 16.72 -28.66
C ARG A 36 13.55 17.52 -27.61
N ASN A 37 12.86 18.40 -26.87
CA ASN A 37 13.45 19.25 -25.85
C ASN A 37 13.39 18.64 -24.44
N LEU A 38 12.85 17.42 -24.30
CA LEU A 38 12.71 16.77 -23.01
C LEU A 38 14.08 16.39 -22.46
N GLN A 39 14.50 17.09 -21.40
CA GLN A 39 15.74 16.85 -20.69
C GLN A 39 15.53 15.84 -19.56
N GLU A 40 14.39 15.95 -18.88
CA GLU A 40 14.04 15.13 -17.74
C GLU A 40 12.72 14.40 -17.97
N PHE A 41 12.76 13.07 -17.88
CA PHE A 41 11.59 12.22 -17.93
C PHE A 41 11.57 11.32 -16.70
N ARG A 42 10.60 11.55 -15.82
CA ARG A 42 10.38 10.74 -14.63
C ARG A 42 9.06 10.02 -14.77
N PHE A 43 9.00 8.79 -14.28
CA PHE A 43 7.77 8.04 -14.34
C PHE A 43 7.61 7.04 -13.20
N SER A 44 6.37 6.66 -12.94
CA SER A 44 5.97 5.51 -12.12
C SER A 44 4.78 4.86 -12.80
N ILE A 45 4.95 3.60 -13.22
CA ILE A 45 3.99 2.84 -14.00
C ILE A 45 3.67 1.57 -13.24
N THR A 46 2.42 1.42 -12.84
CA THR A 46 1.90 0.20 -12.24
C THR A 46 0.93 -0.44 -13.22
N SER A 47 1.13 -1.71 -13.56
CA SER A 47 0.26 -2.47 -14.46
C SER A 47 -0.11 -3.80 -13.84
N ARG A 48 -1.40 -4.12 -13.84
CA ARG A 48 -1.91 -5.47 -13.57
C ARG A 48 -2.36 -6.14 -14.86
N ILE A 49 -1.90 -7.37 -15.05
CA ILE A 49 -2.11 -8.14 -16.27
C ILE A 49 -2.77 -9.45 -15.89
N SER A 50 -3.98 -9.65 -16.38
CA SER A 50 -4.69 -10.92 -16.25
C SER A 50 -4.29 -11.81 -17.44
N SER A 51 -3.63 -12.94 -17.19
CA SER A 51 -3.29 -13.88 -18.25
C SER A 51 -4.00 -15.21 -18.03
N PRO A 52 -4.83 -15.67 -18.99
CA PRO A 52 -5.49 -16.98 -18.90
C PRO A 52 -4.52 -18.17 -19.05
N VAL A 53 -3.30 -17.94 -19.53
CA VAL A 53 -2.27 -18.97 -19.71
C VAL A 53 -1.16 -18.73 -18.70
N GLN A 54 -0.69 -19.77 -18.00
CA GLN A 54 0.48 -19.77 -17.09
C GLN A 54 1.79 -19.46 -17.85
N LEU A 55 1.89 -18.21 -18.30
CA LEU A 55 2.97 -17.23 -18.22
C LEU A 55 4.46 -17.64 -18.25
N ASN A 56 5.09 -17.32 -19.39
CA ASN A 56 6.42 -16.71 -19.44
C ASN A 56 6.31 -15.19 -19.15
N LEU A 57 5.98 -14.78 -17.92
CA LEU A 57 6.08 -13.35 -17.56
C LEU A 57 7.57 -12.95 -17.64
N PRO A 58 7.92 -11.81 -18.25
CA PRO A 58 9.27 -11.27 -18.17
C PRO A 58 9.67 -11.04 -16.71
N SER A 59 10.93 -11.35 -16.40
CA SER A 59 11.52 -11.02 -15.11
C SER A 59 11.74 -9.52 -14.96
N THR A 60 11.98 -9.06 -13.74
CA THR A 60 12.49 -7.71 -13.43
C THR A 60 13.63 -7.29 -14.36
N LYS A 61 14.60 -8.18 -14.60
CA LYS A 61 15.74 -7.88 -15.47
C LYS A 61 15.33 -7.70 -16.93
N ASP A 62 14.42 -8.54 -17.43
CA ASP A 62 13.93 -8.44 -18.81
C ASP A 62 13.20 -7.10 -19.02
N ILE A 63 12.40 -6.67 -18.04
CA ILE A 63 11.72 -5.38 -18.07
C ILE A 63 12.72 -4.22 -18.05
N GLU A 64 13.69 -4.23 -17.14
CA GLU A 64 14.71 -3.18 -17.04
C GLU A 64 15.51 -3.00 -18.33
N GLN A 65 15.84 -4.10 -19.01
CA GLN A 65 16.56 -4.07 -20.29
C GLN A 65 15.82 -3.28 -21.40
N THR A 66 14.49 -3.19 -21.34
CA THR A 66 13.70 -2.40 -22.30
C THR A 66 13.89 -0.89 -22.17
N PHE A 67 14.49 -0.43 -21.06
CA PHE A 67 14.71 0.98 -20.78
C PHE A 67 16.14 1.46 -21.04
N THR A 68 17.01 0.61 -21.57
CA THR A 68 18.43 0.92 -21.86
C THR A 68 18.66 2.17 -22.72
N HIS A 69 17.65 2.59 -23.50
CA HIS A 69 17.73 3.79 -24.34
C HIS A 69 17.26 5.08 -23.65
N PHE A 70 16.77 5.00 -22.41
CA PHE A 70 16.35 6.17 -21.66
C PHE A 70 17.58 6.85 -21.05
N LYS A 71 17.61 8.18 -21.08
CA LYS A 71 18.68 8.96 -20.42
C LYS A 71 18.67 8.79 -18.91
N SER A 72 17.51 8.47 -18.31
CA SER A 72 17.39 8.17 -16.89
C SER A 72 18.13 6.88 -16.58
N LYS A 73 19.21 6.99 -15.79
CA LYS A 73 20.14 5.88 -15.55
C LYS A 73 19.67 4.89 -14.47
N ASN A 74 18.69 5.28 -13.65
CA ASN A 74 18.24 4.48 -12.52
C ASN A 74 16.75 4.19 -12.67
N ILE A 75 16.44 3.07 -13.32
CA ILE A 75 15.07 2.57 -13.45
C ILE A 75 14.99 1.30 -12.62
N ILE A 76 14.01 1.24 -11.73
CA ILE A 76 13.76 0.09 -10.86
C ILE A 76 12.47 -0.56 -11.35
N SER A 77 12.49 -1.90 -11.42
CA SER A 77 11.28 -2.67 -11.67
C SER A 77 11.03 -3.71 -10.59
N CYS A 78 9.76 -3.98 -10.32
CA CYS A 78 9.31 -5.05 -9.43
C CYS A 78 8.24 -5.84 -10.17
N VAL A 79 8.44 -7.16 -10.25
CA VAL A 79 7.52 -8.08 -10.91
C VAL A 79 6.99 -9.09 -9.90
N ASP A 80 5.67 -9.09 -9.76
CA ASP A 80 4.94 -10.00 -8.89
C ASP A 80 3.96 -10.85 -9.67
N TYR A 81 3.74 -12.04 -9.15
CA TYR A 81 2.78 -12.99 -9.70
C TYR A 81 1.89 -13.48 -8.57
N PHE A 82 0.59 -13.47 -8.85
CA PHE A 82 -0.49 -13.78 -7.94
C PHE A 82 -1.23 -15.02 -8.49
N PRO A 83 -0.79 -16.24 -8.14
CA PRO A 83 -1.36 -17.49 -8.64
C PRO A 83 -2.87 -17.65 -8.41
N GLU A 84 -3.42 -17.20 -7.27
CA GLU A 84 -4.85 -17.37 -6.96
C GLU A 84 -5.71 -16.50 -7.87
N ARG A 85 -5.22 -15.31 -8.24
CA ARG A 85 -5.85 -14.39 -9.19
C ARG A 85 -5.51 -14.65 -10.65
N LYS A 86 -4.46 -15.43 -10.92
CA LYS A 86 -3.86 -15.60 -12.26
C LYS A 86 -3.45 -14.26 -12.88
N GLU A 87 -2.86 -13.40 -12.05
CA GLU A 87 -2.47 -12.03 -12.42
C GLU A 87 -0.99 -11.80 -12.19
N GLY A 88 -0.36 -11.05 -13.10
CA GLY A 88 0.95 -10.45 -12.89
C GLY A 88 0.82 -8.96 -12.54
N GLN A 89 1.68 -8.47 -11.66
CA GLN A 89 1.82 -7.06 -11.38
C GLN A 89 3.23 -6.60 -11.71
N TYR A 90 3.29 -5.47 -12.40
CA TYR A 90 4.52 -4.79 -12.77
C TYR A 90 4.49 -3.40 -12.17
N HIS A 91 5.54 -3.05 -11.43
CA HIS A 91 5.77 -1.66 -11.04
C HIS A 91 7.14 -1.24 -11.55
N ILE A 92 7.17 -0.20 -12.37
CA ILE A 92 8.39 0.28 -13.01
C ILE A 92 8.47 1.78 -12.80
N TYR A 93 9.59 2.28 -12.31
CA TYR A 93 9.72 3.70 -12.00
C TYR A 93 11.14 4.23 -12.13
N SER A 94 11.24 5.54 -12.30
CA SER A 94 12.50 6.29 -12.23
C SER A 94 12.91 6.54 -10.78
N TYR A 95 14.20 6.39 -10.48
CA TYR A 95 14.79 6.67 -9.17
C TYR A 95 15.60 7.98 -9.19
N PRO A 96 15.47 8.87 -8.17
CA PRO A 96 14.68 8.71 -6.95
C PRO A 96 13.16 8.74 -7.19
N TYR A 97 12.41 8.05 -6.33
CA TYR A 97 10.96 7.98 -6.43
C TYR A 97 10.32 9.23 -5.81
N GLU A 98 9.75 10.09 -6.65
CA GLU A 98 9.19 11.38 -6.21
C GLU A 98 7.66 11.45 -6.29
N THR A 99 6.99 10.33 -6.53
CA THR A 99 5.52 10.31 -6.58
C THR A 99 4.94 10.22 -5.17
N LYS A 100 3.80 10.88 -4.95
CA LYS A 100 3.04 10.83 -3.69
C LYS A 100 2.51 9.44 -3.33
N TYR A 101 2.24 8.60 -4.33
CA TYR A 101 1.54 7.32 -4.18
C TYR A 101 2.49 6.16 -4.42
N TYR A 102 2.41 5.10 -3.61
CA TYR A 102 3.02 3.80 -3.89
C TYR A 102 1.95 2.71 -3.69
N ASN A 103 1.44 2.19 -4.81
CA ASN A 103 0.31 1.27 -4.78
C ASN A 103 0.71 -0.20 -4.84
N ASP A 104 -0.06 -1.02 -4.11
CA ASP A 104 -0.05 -2.48 -4.15
C ASP A 104 1.33 -3.11 -3.86
N ILE A 105 2.01 -2.64 -2.81
CA ILE A 105 3.28 -3.22 -2.34
C ILE A 105 3.05 -4.65 -1.83
N THR A 106 3.92 -5.56 -2.25
CA THR A 106 3.90 -6.99 -1.93
C THR A 106 5.03 -7.37 -0.95
N ASN A 107 5.06 -8.61 -0.47
CA ASN A 107 6.17 -9.14 0.35
C ASN A 107 7.53 -9.14 -0.37
N LYS A 108 7.58 -8.93 -1.70
CA LYS A 108 8.84 -8.83 -2.43
C LYS A 108 9.43 -7.42 -2.44
N PHE A 109 8.82 -6.49 -1.72
CA PHE A 109 9.31 -5.13 -1.62
C PHE A 109 10.78 -5.10 -1.15
N PRO A 110 11.70 -4.53 -1.96
CA PRO A 110 13.12 -4.55 -1.64
C PRO A 110 13.50 -3.58 -0.51
N GLY A 111 12.57 -2.74 -0.05
CA GLY A 111 12.86 -1.63 0.85
C GLY A 111 13.36 -0.39 0.12
N GLY A 112 14.12 0.44 0.82
CA GLY A 112 14.59 1.76 0.36
C GLY A 112 13.94 2.88 1.16
N ILE A 113 14.30 4.14 0.88
CA ILE A 113 13.71 5.31 1.53
C ILE A 113 12.97 6.13 0.46
N TYR A 114 11.69 6.40 0.71
CA TYR A 114 10.78 7.04 -0.22
C TYR A 114 10.18 8.30 0.42
N GLU A 115 10.97 9.38 0.49
CA GLU A 115 10.65 10.60 1.24
C GLU A 115 9.45 11.39 0.69
N TYR A 116 9.09 11.18 -0.58
CA TYR A 116 7.99 11.88 -1.24
C TYR A 116 6.65 11.15 -1.16
N VAL A 117 6.67 9.86 -0.79
CA VAL A 117 5.44 9.06 -0.70
C VAL A 117 4.67 9.46 0.55
N ARG A 118 3.37 9.69 0.38
CA ARG A 118 2.41 9.98 1.45
C ARG A 118 1.33 8.92 1.54
N GLU A 119 1.06 8.21 0.45
CA GLU A 119 -0.02 7.23 0.38
C GLU A 119 0.52 5.89 -0.09
N VAL A 120 0.34 4.88 0.76
CA VAL A 120 0.81 3.52 0.50
C VAL A 120 -0.38 2.57 0.53
N SER A 121 -0.42 1.66 -0.45
CA SER A 121 -1.31 0.51 -0.38
C SER A 121 -0.54 -0.80 -0.45
N LEU A 122 -0.94 -1.77 0.38
CA LEU A 122 -0.33 -3.08 0.53
C LEU A 122 -1.30 -4.14 0.03
N PHE A 123 -0.80 -5.05 -0.80
CA PHE A 123 -1.58 -6.17 -1.32
C PHE A 123 -0.66 -7.37 -1.61
N ASP A 124 -1.05 -8.56 -1.16
CA ASP A 124 -0.38 -9.80 -1.51
C ASP A 124 -1.35 -10.98 -1.33
N GLU A 125 -1.05 -12.11 -1.96
CA GLU A 125 -1.68 -13.41 -1.73
C GLU A 125 -1.00 -14.20 -0.61
N LYS A 126 0.21 -13.78 -0.19
CA LYS A 126 0.92 -14.29 0.98
C LYS A 126 0.65 -13.42 2.21
N PRO A 127 0.69 -13.98 3.44
CA PRO A 127 0.56 -13.18 4.67
C PRO A 127 1.59 -12.05 4.79
N PHE A 128 1.23 -10.98 5.51
CA PHE A 128 2.18 -9.94 5.91
C PHE A 128 2.57 -10.12 7.38
N GLU A 129 3.82 -10.46 7.64
CA GLU A 129 4.32 -10.59 9.01
C GLU A 129 4.71 -9.23 9.61
N HIS A 130 4.94 -9.17 10.92
CA HIS A 130 5.28 -7.93 11.64
C HIS A 130 6.50 -7.21 11.02
N GLU A 131 7.53 -7.96 10.66
CA GLU A 131 8.77 -7.43 10.06
C GLU A 131 8.51 -6.70 8.74
N PHE A 132 7.50 -7.13 7.99
CA PHE A 132 7.09 -6.45 6.76
C PHE A 132 6.53 -5.06 7.08
N PHE A 133 5.63 -4.94 8.06
CA PHE A 133 5.10 -3.64 8.48
C PHE A 133 6.19 -2.72 9.03
N LEU A 134 7.17 -3.27 9.75
CA LEU A 134 8.36 -2.53 10.20
C LEU A 134 9.20 -2.03 9.01
N GLN A 135 9.41 -2.85 7.98
CA GLN A 135 10.10 -2.45 6.76
C GLN A 135 9.33 -1.34 6.02
N ILE A 136 8.00 -1.44 5.93
CA ILE A 136 7.13 -0.40 5.36
C ILE A 136 7.30 0.90 6.15
N GLN A 137 7.21 0.85 7.48
CA GLN A 137 7.37 2.03 8.33
C GLN A 137 8.72 2.73 8.10
N LYS A 138 9.82 1.97 8.03
CA LYS A 138 11.17 2.53 7.77
C LYS A 138 11.31 3.10 6.37
N SER A 139 10.63 2.51 5.40
CA SER A 139 10.75 2.89 3.99
C SER A 139 9.94 4.15 3.66
N PHE A 140 8.87 4.42 4.41
CA PHE A 140 7.94 5.53 4.17
C PHE A 140 7.82 6.44 5.40
N PRO A 141 8.88 7.21 5.74
CA PRO A 141 8.95 7.96 6.99
C PRO A 141 7.86 9.03 7.15
N PHE A 142 7.30 9.52 6.04
CA PHE A 142 6.27 10.57 6.01
C PHE A 142 4.90 10.06 5.54
N MET A 143 4.64 8.75 5.62
CA MET A 143 3.36 8.18 5.20
C MET A 143 2.18 8.72 6.01
N GLU A 144 1.19 9.26 5.31
CA GLU A 144 -0.05 9.82 5.86
C GLU A 144 -1.23 8.86 5.70
N ILE A 145 -1.24 8.03 4.66
CA ILE A 145 -2.33 7.10 4.37
C ILE A 145 -1.76 5.69 4.14
N LEU A 146 -2.28 4.73 4.89
CA LEU A 146 -1.97 3.32 4.72
C LEU A 146 -3.25 2.54 4.42
N SER A 147 -3.26 1.81 3.31
CA SER A 147 -4.31 0.87 2.96
C SER A 147 -3.77 -0.55 2.93
N VAL A 148 -4.40 -1.47 3.66
CA VAL A 148 -4.00 -2.87 3.68
C VAL A 148 -5.11 -3.72 3.07
N LYS A 149 -4.74 -4.62 2.16
CA LYS A 149 -5.64 -5.57 1.51
C LYS A 149 -4.98 -6.95 1.51
N ASN A 150 -5.22 -7.72 2.57
CA ASN A 150 -4.72 -9.08 2.66
C ASN A 150 -5.68 -9.93 3.51
N LYS A 151 -6.15 -11.04 2.95
CA LYS A 151 -7.11 -11.93 3.61
C LYS A 151 -6.46 -13.13 4.29
N LYS A 152 -5.16 -13.35 4.08
CA LYS A 152 -4.45 -14.47 4.71
C LYS A 152 -4.08 -14.11 6.14
N ALA A 153 -4.23 -15.05 7.05
CA ALA A 153 -3.76 -14.93 8.42
C ALA A 153 -2.24 -14.84 8.48
N GLN A 154 -1.70 -14.12 9.47
CA GLN A 154 -0.27 -14.18 9.80
C GLN A 154 0.10 -15.60 10.21
N ASN A 155 1.27 -16.08 9.77
CA ASN A 155 1.74 -17.41 10.15
C ASN A 155 2.38 -17.40 11.55
N HIS A 156 3.04 -16.29 11.90
CA HIS A 156 3.81 -16.18 13.14
C HIS A 156 3.05 -15.33 14.16
N LYS A 157 2.02 -15.93 14.79
CA LYS A 157 1.15 -15.25 15.77
C LYS A 157 1.74 -15.19 17.19
N GLU A 158 2.84 -15.89 17.43
CA GLU A 158 3.29 -16.21 18.78
C GLU A 158 4.01 -15.07 19.50
N SER A 159 3.92 -15.16 20.82
CA SER A 159 4.32 -14.25 21.90
C SER A 159 5.77 -13.75 21.84
N ASN A 160 6.08 -12.85 20.92
CA ASN A 160 7.37 -12.21 20.90
C ASN A 160 7.34 -11.01 21.86
N GLU A 161 7.74 -11.25 23.11
CA GLU A 161 8.03 -10.23 24.13
C GLU A 161 9.09 -9.19 23.67
N ASN A 162 9.69 -9.37 22.47
CA ASN A 162 10.74 -8.56 21.89
C ASN A 162 10.42 -7.99 20.49
N LEU A 163 9.16 -7.90 20.06
CA LEU A 163 8.85 -7.21 18.80
C LEU A 163 9.22 -5.73 18.88
N SER A 164 9.79 -5.21 17.80
CA SER A 164 10.09 -3.79 17.70
C SER A 164 8.79 -3.02 17.49
N LEU A 165 8.45 -2.14 18.42
CA LEU A 165 7.26 -1.31 18.29
C LEU A 165 7.29 -0.50 16.99
N ILE A 166 6.26 -0.66 16.15
CA ILE A 166 6.15 0.07 14.88
C ILE A 166 5.52 1.44 15.13
N GLN A 167 6.22 2.52 14.78
CA GLN A 167 5.71 3.87 14.99
C GLN A 167 5.37 4.57 13.67
N TYR A 168 4.08 4.85 13.47
CA TYR A 168 3.59 5.60 12.32
C TYR A 168 3.30 7.06 12.68
N SER A 169 4.37 7.86 12.81
CA SER A 169 4.30 9.24 13.33
C SER A 169 3.42 10.21 12.53
N PHE A 170 3.30 10.00 11.21
CA PHE A 170 2.58 10.91 10.30
C PHE A 170 1.26 10.33 9.79
N LEU A 171 0.89 9.11 10.20
CA LEU A 171 -0.30 8.46 9.70
C LEU A 171 -1.54 9.26 10.13
N ARG A 172 -2.44 9.47 9.18
CA ARG A 172 -3.72 10.17 9.36
C ARG A 172 -4.88 9.30 8.97
N GLU A 173 -4.68 8.35 8.04
CA GLU A 173 -5.73 7.43 7.62
C GLU A 173 -5.23 5.99 7.53
N LEU A 174 -5.99 5.07 8.11
CA LEU A 174 -5.73 3.65 8.08
C LEU A 174 -6.95 2.92 7.51
N HIS A 175 -6.79 2.29 6.36
CA HIS A 175 -7.83 1.54 5.66
C HIS A 175 -7.57 0.03 5.76
N ILE A 176 -8.30 -0.64 6.65
CA ILE A 176 -8.20 -2.08 6.97
C ILE A 176 -9.58 -2.77 6.91
N TYR A 177 -10.41 -2.36 5.94
CA TYR A 177 -11.79 -2.83 5.82
C TYR A 177 -11.95 -4.29 5.34
N ASN A 178 -11.05 -4.79 4.49
CA ASN A 178 -11.14 -6.13 3.88
C ASN A 178 -9.90 -6.97 4.15
N VAL A 179 -9.50 -7.02 5.43
CA VAL A 179 -8.30 -7.74 5.87
C VAL A 179 -8.64 -8.86 6.83
N HIS A 180 -7.69 -9.78 7.03
CA HIS A 180 -7.74 -10.73 8.14
C HIS A 180 -7.61 -10.02 9.50
N ASP A 181 -8.25 -10.56 10.53
CA ASP A 181 -8.31 -9.93 11.87
C ASP A 181 -6.91 -9.75 12.51
N ASP A 182 -5.94 -10.60 12.16
CA ASP A 182 -4.54 -10.48 12.61
C ASP A 182 -3.95 -9.10 12.28
N TYR A 183 -4.24 -8.54 11.10
CA TYR A 183 -3.74 -7.21 10.71
C TYR A 183 -4.44 -6.09 11.49
N ILE A 184 -5.70 -6.30 11.88
CA ILE A 184 -6.39 -5.35 12.73
C ILE A 184 -5.75 -5.36 14.12
N GLU A 185 -5.43 -6.54 14.64
CA GLU A 185 -4.68 -6.65 15.90
C GLU A 185 -3.29 -6.02 15.79
N GLU A 186 -2.57 -6.23 14.69
CA GLU A 186 -1.25 -5.63 14.41
C GLU A 186 -1.25 -4.10 14.60
N PHE A 187 -2.26 -3.42 14.06
CA PHE A 187 -2.36 -1.95 14.16
C PHE A 187 -3.03 -1.44 15.44
N LEU A 188 -3.97 -2.19 16.01
CA LEU A 188 -4.69 -1.75 17.20
C LEU A 188 -3.94 -2.07 18.49
N SER A 189 -3.18 -3.16 18.55
CA SER A 189 -2.41 -3.52 19.75
C SER A 189 -1.27 -2.52 19.99
N ASP A 190 -1.27 -1.90 21.16
CA ASP A 190 -0.23 -0.97 21.62
C ASP A 190 1.12 -1.63 21.88
N LYS A 191 1.14 -2.97 21.95
CA LYS A 191 2.36 -3.79 22.04
C LYS A 191 3.07 -3.95 20.69
N LYS A 192 2.35 -3.81 19.58
CA LYS A 192 2.86 -4.04 18.22
C LYS A 192 3.06 -2.74 17.46
N THR A 193 2.07 -1.84 17.55
CA THR A 193 2.06 -0.57 16.83
C THR A 193 1.75 0.59 17.76
N SER A 194 2.43 1.72 17.59
CA SER A 194 1.99 3.01 18.13
C SER A 194 1.46 3.88 17.01
N LEU A 195 0.15 4.06 16.98
CA LEU A 195 -0.49 5.02 16.09
C LEU A 195 -0.20 6.46 16.53
N SER A 196 -0.18 7.38 15.57
CA SER A 196 -0.26 8.83 15.78
C SER A 196 -1.60 9.22 16.40
N ARG A 197 -1.71 10.46 16.88
CA ARG A 197 -3.00 11.03 17.31
C ARG A 197 -3.83 11.43 16.09
N ASN A 198 -5.15 11.37 16.24
CA ASN A 198 -6.15 11.79 15.27
C ASN A 198 -6.17 10.95 13.99
N VAL A 199 -6.05 9.62 14.14
CA VAL A 199 -6.13 8.69 12.99
C VAL A 199 -7.60 8.47 12.59
N ASN A 200 -7.85 8.54 11.29
CA ASN A 200 -9.09 8.10 10.66
C ASN A 200 -9.01 6.60 10.39
N LEU A 201 -9.80 5.80 11.09
CA LEU A 201 -9.82 4.35 10.98
C LEU A 201 -11.00 3.90 10.12
N ASN A 202 -10.73 3.16 9.06
CA ASN A 202 -11.73 2.51 8.22
C ASN A 202 -11.63 0.99 8.34
N ILE A 203 -12.66 0.39 8.93
CA ILE A 203 -12.64 -1.01 9.38
C ILE A 203 -14.06 -1.60 9.37
N LYS A 204 -14.17 -2.92 9.24
CA LYS A 204 -15.44 -3.61 9.49
C LYS A 204 -15.75 -3.67 10.97
N TYR A 205 -16.95 -3.26 11.34
CA TYR A 205 -17.40 -3.22 12.73
C TYR A 205 -17.28 -4.60 13.39
N GLU A 206 -17.67 -5.67 12.69
CA GLU A 206 -17.68 -7.03 13.23
C GLU A 206 -16.25 -7.54 13.49
N SER A 207 -15.29 -7.17 12.64
CA SER A 207 -13.87 -7.48 12.87
C SER A 207 -13.31 -6.67 14.04
N LEU A 208 -13.67 -5.40 14.14
CA LEU A 208 -13.28 -4.56 15.27
C LEU A 208 -13.81 -5.12 16.60
N GLU A 209 -15.08 -5.53 16.63
CA GLU A 209 -15.71 -6.15 17.80
C GLU A 209 -15.00 -7.45 18.20
N ARG A 210 -14.65 -8.32 17.24
CA ARG A 210 -13.89 -9.55 17.54
C ARG A 210 -12.50 -9.25 18.11
N VAL A 211 -11.73 -8.38 17.46
CA VAL A 211 -10.33 -8.10 17.86
C VAL A 211 -10.24 -7.39 19.21
N THR A 212 -11.19 -6.49 19.49
CA THR A 212 -11.26 -5.78 20.77
C THR A 212 -11.97 -6.56 21.87
N ASN A 213 -12.39 -7.81 21.59
CA ASN A 213 -13.21 -8.63 22.48
C ASN A 213 -14.44 -7.87 23.00
N ASN A 214 -15.32 -7.45 22.10
CA ASN A 214 -16.47 -6.60 22.38
C ASN A 214 -16.10 -5.30 23.12
N PHE A 215 -14.99 -4.68 22.70
CA PHE A 215 -14.47 -3.43 23.29
C PHE A 215 -14.08 -3.54 24.78
N THR A 216 -13.55 -4.70 25.19
CA THR A 216 -13.08 -4.94 26.57
C THR A 216 -11.57 -5.20 26.69
N ARG A 217 -10.89 -5.48 25.57
CA ARG A 217 -9.45 -5.81 25.53
C ARG A 217 -8.62 -4.56 25.84
N GLU A 218 -7.67 -4.60 26.77
CA GLU A 218 -6.97 -3.37 27.20
C GLU A 218 -5.80 -2.97 26.28
N ASP A 219 -5.06 -3.93 25.73
CA ASP A 219 -3.90 -3.67 24.85
C ASP A 219 -4.28 -2.98 23.52
N THR A 220 -5.52 -3.10 23.06
CA THR A 220 -5.98 -2.36 21.87
C THR A 220 -6.52 -0.97 22.20
N ARG A 221 -6.78 -0.68 23.49
CA ARG A 221 -7.50 0.52 23.94
C ARG A 221 -6.69 1.80 23.73
N ILE A 222 -5.37 1.74 23.95
CA ILE A 222 -4.50 2.92 23.82
C ILE A 222 -4.54 3.48 22.40
N ASN A 223 -4.45 2.63 21.37
CA ASN A 223 -4.51 3.09 19.98
C ASN A 223 -5.92 3.46 19.57
N CYS A 224 -6.96 2.76 20.03
CA CYS A 224 -8.35 3.14 19.76
C CYS A 224 -8.69 4.54 20.29
N ARG A 225 -8.16 4.95 21.45
CA ARG A 225 -8.30 6.32 21.98
C ARG A 225 -7.67 7.41 21.11
N LYS A 226 -6.76 7.05 20.21
CA LYS A 226 -6.10 8.00 19.29
C LYS A 226 -6.90 8.23 18.00
N VAL A 227 -7.99 7.50 17.78
CA VAL A 227 -8.82 7.61 16.58
C VAL A 227 -9.71 8.86 16.64
N ASP A 228 -9.67 9.68 15.60
CA ASP A 228 -10.53 10.88 15.44
C ASP A 228 -11.83 10.53 14.71
N LYS A 229 -11.76 9.66 13.69
CA LYS A 229 -12.95 9.21 12.95
C LYS A 229 -12.91 7.72 12.79
N LEU A 230 -13.99 7.07 13.19
CA LEU A 230 -14.19 5.63 12.99
C LEU A 230 -15.26 5.43 11.91
N TYR A 231 -14.83 5.00 10.74
CA TYR A 231 -15.70 4.67 9.62
C TYR A 231 -16.08 3.20 9.68
N VAL A 232 -17.38 2.93 9.83
CA VAL A 232 -17.96 1.59 9.91
C VAL A 232 -19.08 1.41 8.89
N CYS A 233 -19.43 0.16 8.59
CA CYS A 233 -20.57 -0.14 7.74
C CYS A 233 -21.89 0.30 8.38
N LYS A 234 -22.77 0.87 7.54
CA LYS A 234 -24.14 1.20 7.93
C LYS A 234 -24.90 -0.07 8.33
N GLY A 235 -25.62 -0.01 9.44
CA GLY A 235 -26.48 -1.09 9.91
C GLY A 235 -25.84 -2.08 10.90
N SER A 236 -24.56 -1.91 11.26
CA SER A 236 -23.95 -2.71 12.32
C SER A 236 -24.57 -2.37 13.68
N LYS A 237 -24.97 -3.39 14.45
CA LYS A 237 -25.54 -3.23 15.79
C LYS A 237 -24.43 -2.79 16.75
N ARG A 238 -24.51 -1.58 17.28
CA ARG A 238 -23.49 -1.03 18.17
C ARG A 238 -23.56 -1.64 19.56
N CYS A 239 -22.39 -1.93 20.12
CA CYS A 239 -22.21 -2.28 21.51
C CYS A 239 -22.15 -1.01 22.36
N ASN A 240 -22.66 -1.07 23.59
CA ASN A 240 -22.72 0.08 24.49
C ASN A 240 -21.31 0.61 24.86
N PHE A 241 -20.29 -0.24 24.82
CA PHE A 241 -18.91 0.12 25.19
C PHE A 241 -18.13 0.83 24.07
N LEU A 242 -18.69 0.94 22.86
CA LEU A 242 -17.97 1.50 21.71
C LEU A 242 -17.49 2.94 21.99
N GLU A 243 -18.35 3.78 22.56
CA GLU A 243 -18.04 5.19 22.83
C GLU A 243 -16.98 5.33 23.93
N GLU A 244 -16.99 4.47 24.95
CA GLU A 244 -15.95 4.44 25.99
C GLU A 244 -14.59 3.98 25.45
N TYR A 245 -14.62 3.13 24.41
CA TYR A 245 -13.44 2.59 23.76
C TYR A 245 -12.83 3.56 22.74
N PHE A 246 -13.67 4.41 22.15
CA PHE A 246 -13.33 5.45 21.19
C PHE A 246 -13.80 6.84 21.66
N PRO A 247 -13.32 7.34 22.81
CA PRO A 247 -13.92 8.51 23.49
C PRO A 247 -13.84 9.81 22.68
N SER A 248 -12.85 9.93 21.80
CA SER A 248 -12.65 11.12 20.96
C SER A 248 -13.19 10.95 19.54
N ALA A 249 -13.63 9.75 19.16
CA ALA A 249 -13.89 9.45 17.75
C ALA A 249 -15.29 9.85 17.33
N LYS A 250 -15.40 10.56 16.20
CA LYS A 250 -16.65 10.69 15.48
C LYS A 250 -16.95 9.38 14.74
N ILE A 251 -18.00 8.69 15.15
CA ILE A 251 -18.46 7.46 14.48
C ILE A 251 -19.24 7.83 13.21
N ILE A 252 -18.80 7.33 12.06
CA ILE A 252 -19.37 7.63 10.74
C ILE A 252 -19.79 6.33 10.06
N GLU A 253 -21.07 6.22 9.74
CA GLU A 253 -21.61 5.08 9.00
C GLU A 253 -21.55 5.32 7.49
N ARG A 254 -21.09 4.32 6.73
CA ARG A 254 -21.07 4.37 5.25
C ARG A 254 -21.86 3.21 4.65
N SER A 255 -22.59 3.50 3.58
CA SER A 255 -23.55 2.58 2.94
C SER A 255 -22.93 1.37 2.26
N ARG A 256 -21.61 1.40 2.00
CA ARG A 256 -20.69 0.33 1.56
C ARG A 256 -19.40 1.01 1.05
N PHE A 257 -18.28 0.29 1.10
CA PHE A 257 -17.02 0.64 0.45
C PHE A 257 -16.80 -0.26 -0.77
#